data_AF-F4N3Z7-F1
#
_entry.id   AF-F4N3Z7-F1
#
_cell.length_a   1.000
_cell.length_b   1.000
_cell.length_c   1.000
_cell.angle_alpha   90.00
_cell.angle_beta   90.00
_cell.angle_gamma   90.00
#
_symmetry.space_group_name_H-M   'P 1'
#
loop_
_entity.id
_entity.type
_entity.pdbx_description
1 polymer ?
#
loop_
_entity_poly.entity_id
_entity_poly.type
_entity_poly.pdbx_seq_one_letter_code
_entity_poly.pdbx_strand_id
1 'polypeptide(L)'
;MLCMETILKVRRLSLKQGLSQRAIAKQLQISRHTVSKYLAIETKEPPAYKRTQTHYPKLGEFIPVLKQRLTDETNYRQTTING
;
A
#
# COMPACT_ATOMS: atom_id res chain seq x y z
N MET A 1 -0.43 -5.82 12.72
CA MET A 1 -1.28 -6.25 11.59
C MET A 1 -2.54 -6.88 12.20
N LEU A 2 -3.75 -6.38 11.92
CA LEU A 2 -4.98 -6.96 12.47
C LEU A 2 -5.33 -8.22 11.67
N CYS A 3 -5.37 -9.36 12.34
CA CYS A 3 -5.60 -10.67 11.74
C CYS A 3 -7.06 -10.85 11.28
N MET A 4 -7.29 -11.88 10.45
CA MET A 4 -8.63 -12.27 9.94
C MET A 4 -9.68 -12.41 11.07
N GLU A 5 -9.25 -12.87 12.25
CA GLU A 5 -10.09 -12.91 13.45
C GLU A 5 -10.75 -11.57 13.77
N THR A 6 -10.00 -10.46 13.71
CA THR A 6 -10.53 -9.14 14.05
C THR A 6 -11.56 -8.69 13.02
N ILE A 7 -11.31 -8.97 11.74
CA ILE A 7 -12.24 -8.66 10.64
C ILE A 7 -13.56 -9.40 10.83
N LEU A 8 -13.49 -10.70 11.14
CA LEU A 8 -14.67 -11.52 11.42
C LEU A 8 -15.43 -11.04 12.66
N LYS A 9 -14.72 -10.64 13.73
CA LYS A 9 -15.35 -10.04 14.92
C LYS A 9 -16.07 -8.74 14.57
N VAL A 10 -15.42 -7.82 13.85
CA VAL A 10 -16.05 -6.56 13.39
C VAL A 10 -17.33 -6.84 12.62
N ARG A 11 -17.30 -7.77 11.64
CA ARG A 11 -18.48 -8.13 10.86
C ARG A 11 -19.57 -8.77 11.69
N ARG A 12 -19.22 -9.67 12.61
CA ARG A 12 -20.19 -10.29 13.53
C ARG A 12 -20.87 -9.24 14.39
N LEU A 13 -20.10 -8.35 15.03
CA LEU A 13 -20.63 -7.30 15.89
C LEU A 13 -21.55 -6.34 15.11
N SER A 14 -21.21 -6.01 13.87
CA SER A 14 -22.04 -5.13 13.03
C SER A 14 -23.28 -5.83 12.47
N LEU A 15 -23.13 -7.00 11.84
CA LEU A 15 -24.19 -7.64 11.05
C LEU A 15 -25.07 -8.58 11.87
N LYS A 16 -24.54 -9.22 12.91
CA LYS A 16 -25.31 -10.13 13.78
C LYS A 16 -25.85 -9.41 15.02
N GLN A 17 -25.09 -8.47 15.58
CA GLN A 17 -25.47 -7.79 16.83
C GLN A 17 -25.97 -6.35 16.61
N GLY A 18 -25.87 -5.79 15.39
CA GLY A 18 -26.37 -4.45 15.08
C GLY A 18 -25.61 -3.31 15.77
N LEU A 19 -24.39 -3.56 16.26
CA LEU A 19 -23.63 -2.54 16.99
C LEU A 19 -23.16 -1.42 16.06
N SER A 20 -23.19 -0.19 16.58
CA SER A 20 -22.65 0.96 15.87
C SER A 20 -21.12 0.87 15.73
N GLN A 21 -20.56 1.48 14.69
CA GLN A 21 -19.10 1.51 14.48
C GLN A 21 -18.34 2.09 15.69
N ARG A 22 -18.92 3.06 16.42
CA ARG A 22 -18.33 3.62 17.64
C ARG A 22 -18.29 2.59 18.77
N ALA A 23 -19.36 1.82 18.96
CA ALA A 23 -19.39 0.77 19.98
C ALA A 23 -18.37 -0.34 19.67
N ILE A 24 -18.27 -0.75 18.41
CA ILE A 24 -17.30 -1.75 17.94
C ILE A 24 -15.87 -1.25 18.16
N ALA A 25 -15.57 -0.01 17.80
CA ALA A 25 -14.25 0.61 18.00
C ALA A 25 -13.83 0.59 19.48
N LYS A 26 -14.75 0.96 20.38
CA LYS A 26 -14.52 0.93 21.83
C LYS A 26 -14.32 -0.50 22.35
N GLN A 27 -15.13 -1.45 21.90
CA GLN A 27 -15.08 -2.84 22.35
C GLN A 27 -13.82 -3.58 21.88
N LEU A 28 -13.40 -3.34 20.64
CA LEU A 28 -12.22 -4.00 20.05
C LEU A 28 -10.93 -3.18 20.21
N GLN A 29 -10.98 -2.00 20.82
CA GLN A 29 -9.84 -1.09 21.00
C GLN A 29 -9.11 -0.78 19.68
N ILE A 30 -9.89 -0.52 18.62
CA ILE A 30 -9.37 -0.13 17.30
C ILE A 30 -10.00 1.18 16.84
N SER A 31 -9.32 1.86 15.91
CA SER A 31 -9.86 3.12 15.38
C SER A 31 -11.20 2.90 14.66
N ARG A 32 -12.11 3.88 14.76
CA ARG A 32 -13.36 3.88 13.98
C ARG A 32 -13.09 3.78 12.48
N HIS A 33 -12.02 4.40 12.00
CA HIS A 33 -11.62 4.32 10.60
C HIS A 33 -11.28 2.88 10.18
N THR A 34 -10.60 2.13 11.05
CA THR A 34 -10.30 0.71 10.85
C THR A 34 -11.59 -0.12 10.80
N VAL A 35 -12.56 0.15 11.68
CA VAL A 35 -13.89 -0.51 11.64
C VAL A 35 -14.59 -0.23 10.30
N SER A 36 -14.66 1.03 9.88
CA SER A 36 -15.27 1.41 8.60
C SER A 36 -14.60 0.73 7.41
N LYS A 37 -13.27 0.69 7.39
CA LYS A 37 -12.49 0.00 6.35
C LYS A 37 -12.86 -1.49 6.27
N TYR A 38 -12.97 -2.18 7.40
CA TYR A 38 -13.29 -3.62 7.41
C TYR A 38 -14.75 -3.95 7.09
N LEU A 39 -15.67 -3.03 7.35
CA LEU A 39 -17.05 -3.16 6.90
C LEU A 39 -17.20 -2.90 5.40
N ALA A 40 -16.38 -2.02 4.83
CA ALA A 40 -16.40 -1.71 3.38
C ALA A 40 -15.74 -2.80 2.52
N ILE A 41 -14.84 -3.62 3.09
CA ILE A 41 -14.27 -4.75 2.36
C ILE A 41 -15.35 -5.83 2.25
N GLU A 42 -15.80 -6.13 1.04
CA GLU A 42 -16.81 -7.17 0.77
C GLU A 42 -16.22 -8.59 0.84
N THR A 43 -14.94 -8.74 0.47
CA THR A 43 -14.27 -10.04 0.40
C THR A 43 -13.98 -10.61 1.80
N LYS A 44 -14.22 -11.91 1.99
CA LYS A 44 -13.79 -12.63 3.21
C LYS A 44 -12.28 -12.84 3.28
N GLU A 45 -11.57 -12.66 2.16
CA GLU A 45 -10.12 -12.76 2.13
C GLU A 45 -9.47 -11.59 2.91
N PRO A 46 -8.38 -11.87 3.66
CA PRO A 46 -7.61 -10.81 4.30
C PRO A 46 -7.10 -9.82 3.24
N PRO A 47 -6.94 -8.53 3.57
CA PRO A 47 -6.38 -7.56 2.65
C PRO A 47 -4.97 -8.02 2.24
N ALA A 48 -4.87 -8.55 1.02
CA ALA A 48 -3.62 -8.98 0.44
C ALA A 48 -2.87 -7.76 -0.09
N TYR A 49 -1.58 -7.70 0.21
CA TYR A 49 -0.71 -6.71 -0.42
C TYR A 49 -0.64 -7.01 -1.92
N LYS A 50 -1.31 -6.17 -2.73
CA LYS A 50 -1.17 -6.19 -4.18
C LYS A 50 -0.08 -5.19 -4.55
N ARG A 51 1.03 -5.68 -5.13
CA ARG A 51 1.93 -4.79 -5.86
C ARG A 51 1.18 -4.29 -7.07
N THR A 52 0.73 -3.04 -7.04
CA THR A 52 0.36 -2.34 -8.27
C THR A 52 1.63 -2.27 -9.09
N GLN A 53 1.73 -3.09 -10.15
CA GLN A 53 2.93 -3.17 -10.96
C GLN A 53 3.15 -1.81 -11.61
N THR A 54 4.15 -1.10 -11.14
CA THR A 54 4.76 0.00 -11.86
C THR A 54 6.24 -0.27 -11.82
N HIS A 55 6.89 -0.39 -12.98
CA HIS A 55 8.31 -0.73 -13.04
C HIS A 55 9.15 0.34 -12.32
N TYR A 56 8.67 1.59 -12.31
CA TYR A 56 9.28 2.75 -11.64
C TYR A 56 8.23 3.77 -11.17
N PRO A 57 7.51 3.54 -10.04
CA PRO A 57 6.37 4.35 -9.62
C PRO A 57 6.70 5.81 -9.27
N LYS A 58 7.96 6.08 -8.90
CA LYS A 58 8.45 7.43 -8.59
C LYS A 58 9.60 7.86 -9.49
N LEU A 59 10.33 6.89 -10.04
CA LEU A 59 11.53 7.13 -10.83
C LEU A 59 11.23 7.24 -12.32
N GLY A 60 10.03 6.89 -12.77
CA GLY A 60 9.66 6.86 -14.19
C GLY A 60 9.95 8.16 -14.93
N GLU A 61 9.59 9.30 -14.34
CA GLU A 61 9.81 10.63 -14.90
C GLU A 61 11.31 11.00 -15.01
N PHE A 62 12.15 10.42 -14.16
CA PHE A 62 13.58 10.71 -14.09
C PHE A 62 14.43 9.77 -14.94
N ILE A 63 13.88 8.65 -15.44
CA ILE A 63 14.61 7.70 -16.28
C ILE A 63 15.32 8.37 -17.46
N PRO A 64 14.72 9.30 -18.21
CA PRO A 64 15.40 9.96 -19.32
C PRO A 64 16.64 10.74 -18.87
N VAL A 65 16.50 11.51 -17.78
CA VAL A 65 17.59 12.32 -17.21
C VAL A 65 18.74 11.44 -16.70
N LEU A 66 18.40 10.34 -16.03
CA LEU A 66 19.39 9.38 -15.52
C LEU A 66 20.15 8.69 -16.66
N LYS A 67 19.44 8.31 -17.73
CA LYS A 67 20.07 7.72 -18.93
C LYS A 67 21.01 8.71 -19.61
N GLN A 68 20.59 9.97 -19.76
CA GLN A 68 21.42 11.00 -20.37
C GLN A 68 22.71 11.21 -19.59
N ARG A 69 22.63 11.38 -18.26
CA ARG A 69 23.82 11.56 -17.41
C ARG A 69 24.77 10.37 -17.48
N LEU A 70 24.24 9.15 -17.54
CA LEU A 70 25.06 7.95 -17.66
C LEU A 70 25.85 7.97 -18.98
N THR A 71 25.20 8.36 -20.08
CA THR A 71 25.85 8.50 -21.40
C THR A 71 26.92 9.59 -21.38
N ASP A 72 26.62 10.76 -20.81
CA ASP A 72 27.55 11.88 -20.72
C ASP A 72 28.81 11.51 -19.92
N GLU A 73 28.66 10.80 -18.80
CA GLU A 73 29.78 10.27 -18.03
C GLU A 73 30.63 9.26 -18.81
N THR A 74 30.00 8.34 -19.55
CA THR A 74 30.73 7.35 -20.34
C THR A 74 31.54 7.98 -21.46
N ASN A 75 30.97 8.99 -22.13
CA ASN A 75 31.64 9.71 -23.20
C ASN A 75 32.82 10.52 -22.65
N TYR A 76 32.63 11.23 -21.54
CA TYR A 76 33.71 11.96 -20.88
C TYR A 76 34.90 11.04 -20.54
N ARG A 77 34.62 9.86 -19.97
CA ARG A 77 35.68 8.88 -19.63
C ARG A 77 36.40 8.36 -20.88
N GLN A 78 35.69 8.12 -21.98
CA GLN A 78 36.30 7.66 -23.24
C GLN A 78 37.17 8.73 -23.90
N THR A 79 36.75 10.00 -23.87
CA THR A 79 37.55 11.12 -24.39
C THR A 79 38.82 11.33 -23.57
N THR A 80 38.78 11.14 -22.24
CA THR A 80 39.98 11.26 -21.38
C THR A 80 40.96 10.09 -21.47
N ILE A 81 40.55 8.96 -22.06
CA ILE A 81 41.42 7.78 -22.23
C ILE A 81 42.08 7.76 -23.62
N ASN A 82 41.45 8.40 -24.62
CA ASN A 82 41.90 8.37 -26.02
C ASN A 82 42.59 9.67 -26.49
N GLY A 83 42.88 10.61 -25.59
CA GLY A 83 43.64 11.84 -25.83
C GLY A 83 44.84 11.92 -24.89
#